data_AF-A0A970UXH6-F1
#
_entry.id   AF-A0A970UXH6-F1
#
_cell.length_a   1.000
_cell.length_b   1.000
_cell.length_c   1.000
_cell.angle_alpha   90.00
_cell.angle_beta   90.00
_cell.angle_gamma   90.00
#
_symmetry.space_group_name_H-M   'P 1'
#
loop_
_entity.id
_entity.type
_entity.pdbx_description
1 polymer ?
#
loop_
_entity_poly.entity_id
_entity_poly.type
_entity_poly.pdbx_seq_one_letter_code
_entity_poly.pdbx_strand_id
1 'polypeptide(L)'
;QFGKMLKNNIKLVNRFFVKNEVLNRVNDKWFHESYGNRRRRTYLLKPYDKFVTLRTPHNAQPFLKSTFHDVWDKCGKELTEMSKNRFRSSSDLTPELFKTWQICTSKFLPYNTYQDTKMFPLILRSKQAILAVREQRYKLVCLNDNIHIRNFDSMLKELKASFENILPEKSGFEL
;
A
#
# COMPACT_ATOMS: atom_id res chain seq x y z
N GLN A 1 -14.23 0.49 11.16
CA GLN A 1 -14.62 1.38 10.04
C GLN A 1 -13.91 1.02 8.74
N PHE A 2 -12.56 1.05 8.69
CA PHE A 2 -11.77 0.76 7.48
C PHE A 2 -12.11 -0.58 6.79
N GLY A 3 -12.31 -1.66 7.56
CA GLY A 3 -12.71 -2.95 7.00
C GLY A 3 -14.04 -2.94 6.24
N LYS A 4 -14.99 -2.06 6.58
CA LYS A 4 -16.25 -1.90 5.83
C LYS A 4 -15.98 -1.25 4.47
N MET A 5 -15.12 -0.24 4.43
CA MET A 5 -14.72 0.43 3.17
C MET A 5 -13.99 -0.53 2.22
N LEU A 6 -13.12 -1.39 2.75
CA LEU A 6 -12.48 -2.44 1.94
C LEU A 6 -13.48 -3.43 1.34
N LYS A 7 -14.58 -3.75 2.05
CA LYS A 7 -15.66 -4.57 1.50
C LYS A 7 -16.39 -3.85 0.37
N ASN A 8 -16.60 -2.54 0.48
CA ASN A 8 -17.22 -1.73 -0.60
C ASN A 8 -16.37 -1.78 -1.87
N ASN A 9 -15.05 -1.59 -1.74
CA ASN A 9 -14.12 -1.70 -2.88
C ASN A 9 -14.24 -3.04 -3.58
N ILE A 10 -14.21 -4.14 -2.83
CA ILE A 10 -14.22 -5.50 -3.40
C ILE A 10 -15.60 -5.86 -3.97
N LYS A 11 -16.68 -5.36 -3.37
CA LYS A 11 -18.01 -5.46 -3.97
C LYS A 11 -18.02 -4.81 -5.36
N LEU A 12 -17.43 -3.62 -5.47
CA LEU A 12 -17.29 -2.90 -6.74
C LEU A 12 -16.48 -3.69 -7.75
N VAL A 13 -15.27 -4.15 -7.38
CA VAL A 13 -14.39 -4.94 -8.25
C VAL A 13 -15.11 -6.19 -8.78
N ASN A 14 -15.79 -6.94 -7.91
CA ASN A 14 -16.52 -8.15 -8.32
C ASN A 14 -17.72 -7.88 -9.24
N ARG A 15 -18.17 -6.63 -9.43
CA ARG A 15 -19.19 -6.29 -10.44
C ARG A 15 -18.60 -6.26 -11.86
N PHE A 16 -17.31 -5.96 -11.99
CA PHE A 16 -16.64 -5.74 -13.28
C PHE A 16 -15.68 -6.86 -13.68
N PHE A 17 -15.23 -7.67 -12.72
CA PHE A 17 -14.23 -8.70 -12.96
C PHE A 17 -14.68 -10.07 -12.45
N VAL A 18 -14.62 -11.07 -13.33
CA VAL A 18 -14.73 -12.48 -12.97
C VAL A 18 -13.35 -12.98 -12.54
N LYS A 19 -13.21 -13.45 -11.30
CA LYS A 19 -11.90 -13.78 -10.73
C LYS A 19 -11.16 -14.83 -11.54
N ASN A 20 -11.83 -15.90 -11.92
CA ASN A 20 -11.20 -17.03 -12.60
C ASN A 20 -10.64 -16.61 -13.98
N GLU A 21 -11.35 -15.75 -14.71
CA GLU A 21 -10.86 -15.18 -15.97
C GLU A 21 -9.60 -14.33 -15.76
N VAL A 22 -9.61 -13.46 -14.73
CA VAL A 22 -8.44 -12.63 -14.40
C VAL A 22 -7.23 -13.49 -14.00
N LEU A 23 -7.43 -14.52 -13.18
CA LEU A 23 -6.37 -15.43 -12.74
C LEU A 23 -5.82 -16.27 -13.89
N ASN A 24 -6.66 -16.69 -14.83
CA ASN A 24 -6.24 -17.46 -15.99
C ASN A 24 -5.47 -16.60 -17.00
N ARG A 25 -5.88 -15.34 -17.18
CA ARG A 25 -5.21 -14.40 -18.11
C ARG A 25 -3.78 -14.07 -17.71
N VAL A 26 -3.47 -13.97 -16.42
CA VAL A 26 -2.15 -13.57 -15.91
C VAL A 26 -1.70 -14.42 -14.73
N ASN A 27 -1.75 -15.74 -14.91
CA ASN A 27 -1.47 -16.71 -13.85
C ASN A 27 -0.06 -16.55 -13.26
N ASP A 28 0.93 -16.40 -14.13
CA ASP A 28 2.34 -16.15 -13.81
C ASP A 28 2.51 -15.01 -12.80
N LYS A 29 1.79 -13.89 -12.98
CA LYS A 29 1.88 -12.74 -12.09
C LYS A 29 1.20 -12.94 -10.75
N TRP A 30 0.11 -13.70 -10.68
CA TRP A 30 -0.62 -13.95 -9.42
C TRP A 30 0.07 -14.99 -8.52
N PHE A 31 0.81 -15.92 -9.11
CA PHE A 31 1.49 -17.01 -8.41
C PHE A 31 3.02 -16.91 -8.42
N HIS A 32 3.54 -15.75 -8.83
CA HIS A 32 4.96 -15.47 -8.95
C HIS A 32 5.76 -15.81 -7.68
N GLU A 33 6.99 -16.30 -7.88
CA GLU A 33 7.85 -16.81 -6.81
C GLU A 33 8.36 -15.72 -5.86
N SER A 34 8.54 -14.48 -6.37
CA SER A 34 9.01 -13.33 -5.58
C SER A 34 8.15 -13.03 -4.33
N TYR A 35 6.88 -13.47 -4.31
CA TYR A 35 6.01 -13.34 -3.14
C TYR A 35 6.39 -14.24 -1.97
N GLY A 36 7.24 -15.26 -2.20
CA GLY A 36 7.61 -16.27 -1.22
C GLY A 36 6.38 -16.95 -0.60
N ASN A 37 6.42 -17.19 0.71
CA ASN A 37 5.31 -17.85 1.42
C ASN A 37 3.96 -17.11 1.35
N ARG A 38 3.93 -15.82 0.95
CA ARG A 38 2.69 -15.04 0.86
C ARG A 38 1.78 -15.52 -0.28
N ARG A 39 2.32 -16.14 -1.34
CA ARG A 39 1.51 -16.70 -2.45
C ARG A 39 0.61 -17.85 -2.01
N ARG A 40 0.91 -18.52 -0.87
CA ARG A 40 0.05 -19.58 -0.30
C ARG A 40 -1.39 -19.10 -0.10
N ARG A 41 -1.58 -17.84 0.29
CA ARG A 41 -2.93 -17.25 0.42
C ARG A 41 -3.66 -17.19 -0.93
N THR A 42 -2.97 -16.87 -2.02
CA THR A 42 -3.55 -16.88 -3.36
C THR A 42 -3.99 -18.29 -3.75
N TYR A 43 -3.17 -19.32 -3.48
CA TYR A 43 -3.55 -20.71 -3.73
C TYR A 43 -4.77 -21.16 -2.90
N LEU A 44 -4.79 -20.86 -1.59
CA LEU A 44 -5.92 -21.19 -0.71
C LEU A 44 -7.23 -20.52 -1.15
N LEU A 45 -7.14 -19.34 -1.74
CA LEU A 45 -8.30 -18.58 -2.21
C LEU A 45 -8.68 -18.87 -3.67
N LYS A 46 -7.89 -19.69 -4.38
CA LYS A 46 -8.14 -20.04 -5.80
C LYS A 46 -9.52 -20.68 -6.01
N PRO A 47 -10.01 -21.61 -5.15
CA PRO A 47 -11.29 -22.29 -5.39
C PRO A 47 -12.54 -21.42 -5.24
N TYR A 48 -12.46 -20.25 -4.59
CA TYR A 48 -13.62 -19.36 -4.46
C TYR A 48 -13.98 -18.73 -5.82
N ASP A 49 -15.23 -18.33 -6.06
CA ASP A 49 -15.58 -17.72 -7.35
C ASP A 49 -15.31 -16.21 -7.42
N LYS A 50 -15.33 -15.54 -6.26
CA LYS A 50 -15.19 -14.08 -6.15
C LYS A 50 -13.83 -13.68 -5.59
N PHE A 51 -13.41 -12.47 -5.91
CA PHE A 51 -12.32 -11.82 -5.18
C PHE A 51 -12.76 -11.56 -3.74
N VAL A 52 -11.90 -11.93 -2.81
CA VAL A 52 -11.92 -11.39 -1.45
C VAL A 52 -10.96 -10.19 -1.39
N THR A 53 -10.97 -9.45 -0.29
CA THR A 53 -10.01 -8.38 -0.06
C THR A 53 -8.58 -8.89 -0.23
N LEU A 54 -7.91 -8.32 -1.24
CA LEU A 54 -6.51 -8.55 -1.51
C LEU A 54 -5.67 -8.01 -0.35
N ARG A 55 -4.44 -8.49 -0.22
CA ARG A 55 -3.55 -7.98 0.81
C ARG A 55 -3.24 -6.52 0.53
N THR A 56 -3.48 -5.66 1.51
CA THR A 56 -3.26 -4.21 1.44
C THR A 56 -1.97 -3.87 2.20
N PRO A 57 -0.79 -3.88 1.56
CA PRO A 57 0.43 -3.48 2.25
C PRO A 57 0.35 -1.98 2.58
N HIS A 58 0.60 -1.63 3.84
CA HIS A 58 0.72 -0.25 4.32
C HIS A 58 2.09 0.37 3.94
N ASN A 59 2.50 0.18 2.68
CA ASN A 59 3.73 0.72 2.10
C ASN A 59 3.36 1.65 0.93
N ALA A 60 4.33 2.37 0.37
CA ALA A 60 4.10 3.08 -0.89
C ALA A 60 3.66 2.09 -1.99
N GLN A 61 2.66 2.49 -2.76
CA GLN A 61 2.10 1.68 -3.82
C GLN A 61 2.17 2.46 -5.13
N PRO A 62 2.71 1.87 -6.22
CA PRO A 62 2.68 2.52 -7.52
C PRO A 62 1.26 2.47 -8.09
N PHE A 63 0.81 3.60 -8.62
CA PHE A 63 -0.46 3.76 -9.34
C PHE A 63 -0.23 4.37 -10.71
N LEU A 64 -1.00 3.92 -11.70
CA LEU A 64 -1.05 4.52 -13.02
C LEU A 64 -2.17 5.55 -13.09
N LYS A 65 -1.90 6.72 -13.69
CA LYS A 65 -2.94 7.73 -13.98
C LYS A 65 -4.10 7.13 -14.80
N SER A 66 -3.78 6.26 -15.77
CA SER A 66 -4.79 5.53 -16.55
C SER A 66 -5.76 4.73 -15.69
N THR A 67 -5.30 4.13 -14.59
CA THR A 67 -6.19 3.39 -13.68
C THR A 67 -7.17 4.32 -13.00
N PHE A 68 -6.76 5.54 -12.63
CA PHE A 68 -7.70 6.52 -12.09
C PHE A 68 -8.78 6.88 -13.10
N HIS A 69 -8.40 7.12 -14.37
CA HIS A 69 -9.36 7.38 -15.43
C HIS A 69 -10.34 6.20 -15.63
N ASP A 70 -9.83 4.97 -15.74
CA ASP A 70 -10.64 3.76 -15.90
C ASP A 70 -11.68 3.60 -14.76
N VAL A 71 -11.25 3.84 -13.51
CA VAL A 71 -12.11 3.68 -12.34
C VAL A 71 -13.13 4.82 -12.23
N TRP A 72 -12.76 6.06 -12.58
CA TRP A 72 -13.71 7.18 -12.63
C TRP A 72 -14.78 7.00 -13.71
N ASP A 73 -14.40 6.47 -14.87
CA ASP A 73 -15.35 6.13 -15.94
C ASP A 73 -16.38 5.08 -15.47
N LYS A 74 -15.93 4.02 -14.80
CA LYS A 74 -16.81 2.89 -14.41
C LYS A 74 -17.52 3.06 -13.07
N CYS A 75 -16.94 3.79 -12.13
CA CYS A 75 -17.42 3.93 -10.75
C CYS A 75 -17.64 5.40 -10.34
N GLY A 76 -17.74 6.31 -11.31
CA GLY A 76 -17.83 7.75 -11.05
C GLY A 76 -19.01 8.14 -10.14
N LYS A 77 -20.14 7.44 -10.25
CA LYS A 77 -21.30 7.65 -9.36
C LYS A 77 -20.95 7.38 -7.91
N GLU A 78 -20.34 6.23 -7.60
CA GLU A 78 -19.95 5.87 -6.24
C GLU A 78 -18.84 6.76 -5.70
N LEU A 79 -17.90 7.17 -6.54
CA LEU A 79 -16.82 8.09 -6.17
C LEU A 79 -17.36 9.50 -5.83
N THR A 80 -18.28 10.00 -6.65
CA THR A 80 -18.93 11.30 -6.43
C THR A 80 -19.77 11.27 -5.16
N GLU A 81 -20.52 10.20 -4.91
CA GLU A 81 -21.32 10.07 -3.70
C GLU A 81 -20.45 10.07 -2.43
N MET A 82 -19.36 9.29 -2.44
CA MET A 82 -18.37 9.28 -1.36
C MET A 82 -17.79 10.68 -1.09
N SER A 83 -17.49 11.46 -2.14
CA SER A 83 -16.86 12.78 -1.97
C SER A 83 -17.72 13.82 -1.23
N LYS A 84 -19.02 13.57 -1.08
CA LYS A 84 -19.92 14.42 -0.28
C LYS A 84 -19.69 14.28 1.23
N ASN A 85 -19.02 13.20 1.66
CA ASN A 85 -18.78 12.94 3.07
C ASN A 85 -17.65 13.84 3.61
N ARG A 86 -17.97 14.68 4.60
CA ARG A 86 -16.97 15.54 5.28
C ARG A 86 -15.93 14.73 6.06
N PHE A 87 -16.38 13.65 6.70
CA PHE A 87 -15.53 12.70 7.42
C PHE A 87 -15.72 11.31 6.85
N ARG A 88 -14.71 10.45 7.02
CA ARG A 88 -14.79 9.07 6.52
C ARG A 88 -16.08 8.40 6.98
N SER A 89 -16.79 7.79 6.06
CA SER A 89 -17.99 7.00 6.29
C SER A 89 -17.71 5.51 6.06
N SER A 90 -18.56 4.66 6.62
CA SER A 90 -18.49 3.23 6.35
C SER A 90 -18.90 2.83 4.93
N SER A 91 -19.57 3.73 4.20
CA SER A 91 -19.94 3.58 2.79
C SER A 91 -18.85 4.03 1.82
N ASP A 92 -17.78 4.65 2.31
CA ASP A 92 -16.71 5.16 1.46
C ASP A 92 -15.92 4.06 0.77
N LEU A 93 -15.24 4.46 -0.30
CA LEU A 93 -14.23 3.69 -1.01
C LEU A 93 -12.83 4.10 -0.51
N THR A 94 -11.82 3.33 -0.87
CA THR A 94 -10.43 3.64 -0.51
C THR A 94 -9.50 3.53 -1.72
N PRO A 95 -8.25 4.01 -1.64
CA PRO A 95 -7.25 3.81 -2.68
C PRO A 95 -7.05 2.34 -3.10
N GLU A 96 -7.42 1.38 -2.23
CA GLU A 96 -7.34 -0.05 -2.52
C GLU A 96 -8.32 -0.49 -3.63
N LEU A 97 -9.37 0.28 -3.92
CA LEU A 97 -10.20 0.08 -5.11
C LEU A 97 -9.35 0.20 -6.37
N PHE A 98 -8.64 1.32 -6.52
CA PHE A 98 -7.78 1.59 -7.67
C PHE A 98 -6.64 0.58 -7.75
N LYS A 99 -6.07 0.20 -6.60
CA LYS A 99 -4.97 -0.78 -6.59
C LYS A 99 -5.45 -2.15 -7.08
N THR A 100 -6.58 -2.61 -6.54
CA THR A 100 -7.18 -3.87 -6.95
C THR A 100 -7.59 -3.83 -8.42
N TRP A 101 -8.15 -2.70 -8.90
CA TRP A 101 -8.49 -2.51 -10.30
C TRP A 101 -7.26 -2.62 -11.23
N GLN A 102 -6.15 -2.00 -10.85
CA GLN A 102 -4.89 -2.09 -11.59
C GLN A 102 -4.37 -3.54 -11.66
N ILE A 103 -4.53 -4.30 -10.56
CA ILE A 103 -4.17 -5.71 -10.50
C ILE A 103 -5.09 -6.54 -11.41
N CYS A 104 -6.41 -6.33 -11.33
CA CYS A 104 -7.40 -7.04 -12.13
C CYS A 104 -7.26 -6.75 -13.63
N THR A 105 -6.75 -5.57 -14.01
CA THR A 105 -6.42 -5.20 -15.39
C THR A 105 -5.00 -5.57 -15.81
N SER A 106 -4.28 -6.36 -15.01
CA SER A 106 -2.93 -6.88 -15.31
C SER A 106 -1.83 -5.81 -15.44
N LYS A 107 -2.11 -4.56 -15.04
CA LYS A 107 -1.21 -3.40 -15.13
C LYS A 107 -0.26 -3.31 -13.92
N PHE A 108 0.38 -4.42 -13.57
CA PHE A 108 1.34 -4.49 -12.45
C PHE A 108 2.48 -5.46 -12.75
N LEU A 109 3.55 -5.31 -11.96
CA LEU A 109 4.67 -6.25 -11.92
C LEU A 109 4.69 -6.97 -10.57
N PRO A 110 4.96 -8.28 -10.54
CA PRO A 110 5.11 -9.03 -9.31
C PRO A 110 6.26 -8.50 -8.44
N TYR A 111 5.93 -7.99 -7.26
CA TYR A 111 6.92 -7.43 -6.35
C TYR A 111 6.50 -7.63 -4.89
N ASN A 112 7.44 -8.10 -4.07
CA ASN A 112 7.23 -8.28 -2.64
C ASN A 112 7.68 -7.03 -1.89
N THR A 113 6.74 -6.14 -1.62
CA THR A 113 6.99 -4.87 -0.91
C THR A 113 7.56 -5.05 0.50
N TYR A 114 7.58 -6.26 1.07
CA TYR A 114 8.14 -6.50 2.40
C TYR A 114 9.63 -6.87 2.38
N GLN A 115 10.23 -7.09 1.21
CA GLN A 115 11.62 -7.54 1.12
C GLN A 115 12.63 -6.42 1.35
N ASP A 116 12.27 -5.18 1.01
CA ASP A 116 13.15 -4.01 0.97
C ASP A 116 12.47 -2.75 1.53
N THR A 117 11.30 -2.90 2.16
CA THR A 117 10.64 -1.84 2.93
C THR A 117 10.58 -2.20 4.40
N LYS A 118 10.87 -1.23 5.28
CA LYS A 118 10.80 -1.40 6.73
C LYS A 118 10.06 -0.27 7.42
N MET A 119 9.12 -0.62 8.29
CA MET A 119 8.52 0.32 9.23
C MET A 119 9.20 0.19 10.59
N PHE A 120 9.58 1.33 11.17
CA PHE A 120 10.14 1.45 12.50
C PHE A 120 9.20 2.28 13.39
N PRO A 121 8.57 1.66 14.41
CA PRO A 121 7.93 2.42 15.47
C PRO A 121 9.03 3.05 16.33
N LEU A 122 9.20 4.37 16.24
CA LEU A 122 10.33 5.08 16.86
C LEU A 122 10.34 4.95 18.38
N ILE A 123 9.17 4.80 19.00
CA ILE A 123 9.04 4.53 20.45
C ILE A 123 9.75 3.24 20.90
N LEU A 124 9.86 2.22 20.04
CA LEU A 124 10.50 0.95 20.37
C LEU A 124 11.83 0.74 19.66
N ARG A 125 12.01 1.34 18.48
CA ARG A 125 13.08 0.99 17.54
C ARG A 125 13.83 2.19 16.97
N SER A 126 13.91 3.29 17.71
CA SER A 126 14.61 4.51 17.27
C SER A 126 16.05 4.24 16.85
N LYS A 127 16.84 3.54 17.68
CA LYS A 127 18.25 3.23 17.37
C LYS A 127 18.41 2.42 16.09
N GLN A 128 17.56 1.41 15.88
CA GLN A 128 17.59 0.60 14.65
C GLN A 128 17.15 1.43 13.43
N ALA A 129 16.21 2.36 13.62
CA ALA A 129 15.77 3.25 12.56
C ALA A 129 16.89 4.21 12.12
N ILE A 130 17.55 4.86 13.08
CA ILE A 130 18.68 5.77 12.87
C ILE A 130 19.79 5.06 12.08
N LEU A 131 20.17 3.87 12.52
CA LEU A 131 21.19 3.06 11.83
C LEU A 131 20.74 2.64 10.43
N ALA A 132 19.49 2.22 10.27
CA ALA A 132 18.96 1.81 8.98
C ALA A 132 18.88 2.95 7.95
N VAL A 133 18.59 4.18 8.41
CA VAL A 133 18.64 5.39 7.58
C VAL A 133 20.08 5.69 7.20
N ARG A 134 20.98 5.81 8.19
CA ARG A 134 22.40 6.15 7.96
C ARG A 134 23.09 5.19 6.99
N GLU A 135 22.83 3.90 7.11
CA GLU A 135 23.42 2.86 6.24
C GLU A 135 22.57 2.56 4.99
N GLN A 136 21.47 3.28 4.76
CA GLN A 136 20.57 3.10 3.60
C GLN A 136 20.13 1.63 3.39
N ARG A 137 19.85 0.90 4.49
CA ARG A 137 19.61 -0.57 4.47
C ARG A 137 18.37 -1.02 3.69
N TYR A 138 17.44 -0.11 3.43
CA TYR A 138 16.15 -0.40 2.81
C TYR A 138 15.85 0.63 1.72
N LYS A 139 15.14 0.22 0.67
CA LYS A 139 14.70 1.14 -0.39
C LYS A 139 13.60 2.08 0.08
N LEU A 140 12.81 1.66 1.07
CA LEU A 140 11.79 2.49 1.69
C LEU A 140 11.78 2.28 3.20
N VAL A 141 11.85 3.39 3.94
CA VAL A 141 11.76 3.39 5.40
C VAL A 141 10.53 4.20 5.82
N CYS A 142 9.67 3.61 6.65
CA CYS A 142 8.58 4.30 7.31
C CYS A 142 8.97 4.52 8.77
N LEU A 143 9.15 5.78 9.15
CA LEU A 143 9.45 6.19 10.52
C LEU A 143 8.13 6.61 11.17
N ASN A 144 7.66 5.84 12.15
CA ASN A 144 6.38 6.09 12.79
C ASN A 144 6.63 6.65 14.20
N ASP A 145 6.29 7.92 14.39
CA ASP A 145 6.45 8.63 15.65
C ASP A 145 5.29 8.34 16.62
N ASN A 146 5.46 8.80 17.86
CA ASN A 146 4.46 8.63 18.90
C ASN A 146 4.64 9.70 19.97
N ILE A 147 3.53 10.22 20.50
CA ILE A 147 3.54 11.25 21.55
C ILE A 147 4.24 10.81 22.85
N HIS A 148 4.34 9.51 23.09
CA HIS A 148 4.95 8.95 24.30
C HIS A 148 6.46 8.65 24.18
N ILE A 149 7.13 9.13 23.12
CA ILE A 149 8.59 9.00 23.01
C ILE A 149 9.25 9.88 24.08
N ARG A 150 9.89 9.25 25.08
CA ARG A 150 10.48 9.96 26.24
C ARG A 150 11.67 10.86 25.87
N ASN A 151 12.57 10.36 25.03
CA ASN A 151 13.81 11.07 24.65
C ASN A 151 13.70 11.66 23.24
N PHE A 152 12.57 12.32 22.95
CA PHE A 152 12.22 12.75 21.60
C PHE A 152 13.28 13.65 20.97
N ASP A 153 13.72 14.69 21.66
CA ASP A 153 14.69 15.67 21.11
C ASP A 153 16.04 15.03 20.77
N SER A 154 16.54 14.16 21.65
CA SER A 154 17.80 13.45 21.43
C SER A 154 17.69 12.49 20.23
N MET A 155 16.62 11.70 20.19
CA MET A 155 16.33 10.80 19.07
C MET A 155 16.20 11.55 17.74
N LEU A 156 15.48 12.68 17.75
CA LEU A 156 15.29 13.52 16.57
C LEU A 156 16.61 14.11 16.09
N LYS A 157 17.48 14.55 17.00
CA LYS A 157 18.82 15.05 16.68
C LYS A 157 19.67 13.99 15.97
N GLU A 158 19.72 12.77 16.49
CA GLU A 158 20.47 11.66 15.88
C GLU A 158 19.90 11.25 14.51
N LEU A 159 18.57 11.25 14.41
CA LEU A 159 17.87 10.94 13.16
C LEU A 159 18.14 12.00 12.08
N LYS A 160 18.08 13.30 12.43
CA LYS A 160 18.42 14.41 11.54
C LYS A 160 19.87 14.30 11.05
N ALA A 161 20.81 14.08 11.96
CA ALA A 161 22.22 13.88 11.59
C ALA A 161 22.42 12.68 10.64
N SER A 162 21.55 11.66 10.72
CA SER A 162 21.59 10.53 9.79
C SER A 162 21.03 10.88 8.42
N PHE A 163 19.98 11.70 8.34
CA PHE A 163 19.48 12.23 7.06
C PHE A 163 20.48 13.20 6.41
N GLU A 164 21.04 14.14 7.15
CA GLU A 164 22.05 15.09 6.65
C GLU A 164 23.29 14.37 6.10
N ASN A 165 23.63 13.20 6.65
CA ASN A 165 24.74 12.39 6.14
C ASN A 165 24.47 11.77 4.76
N ILE A 166 23.23 11.36 4.46
CA ILE A 166 22.87 10.68 3.21
C ILE A 166 22.19 11.60 2.18
N LEU A 167 21.64 12.73 2.63
CA LEU A 167 20.90 13.74 1.87
C LEU A 167 21.30 15.13 2.40
N PRO A 168 22.55 15.58 2.17
CA PRO A 168 23.03 16.86 2.69
C PRO A 168 22.38 18.07 2.01
N GLU A 169 21.90 17.87 0.78
CA GLU A 169 21.22 18.90 0.00
C GLU A 169 19.71 18.77 0.17
N LYS A 170 19.05 19.91 0.37
CA LYS A 170 17.59 19.95 0.45
C LYS A 170 16.97 19.51 -0.86
N SER A 171 15.87 18.77 -0.75
CA SER A 171 15.03 18.47 -1.90
C SER A 171 14.39 19.75 -2.45
N GLY A 172 14.20 19.86 -3.77
CA GLY A 172 13.42 20.95 -4.37
C GLY A 172 11.94 20.96 -3.96
N PHE A 173 11.47 19.92 -3.26
CA PHE A 173 10.14 19.85 -2.64
C PHE A 173 10.12 20.27 -1.17
N GLU A 174 11.29 20.48 -0.55
CA GLU A 174 11.39 21.05 0.79
C GLU A 174 11.31 22.58 0.67
N LEU A 175 10.09 23.09 0.90
CA LEU A 175 9.79 24.53 0.95
C LEU A 175 10.54 25.22 2.10
#